data_AF-A0A424XYW9-F1
#
_entry.id   AF-A0A424XYW9-F1
#
_cell.length_a   1.000
_cell.length_b   1.000
_cell.length_c   1.000
_cell.angle_alpha   90.00
_cell.angle_beta   90.00
_cell.angle_gamma   90.00
#
_symmetry.space_group_name_H-M   'P 1'
#
loop_
_entity.id
_entity.type
_entity.pdbx_description
1 polymer ?
#
loop_
_entity_poly.entity_id
_entity_poly.type
_entity_poly.pdbx_seq_one_letter_code
_entity_poly.pdbx_strand_id
1 'polypeptide(L)'
;MLFSEKQQPFWFSHVSHVEVVGMDCYDCHYYHEDGSFSGIPTTEECSACHMDVMFDDPDEIVFVEQYVWEEKEVPWLIYQKQPDNVYFSHIAHEMYDCTTCHPDVETAESWPKYYENRLTKYSRDTMKMWECERCHAETGTSNACYVCHK
;
A
#
# COMPACT_ATOMS: atom_id res chain seq x y z
N MET A 1 11.75 -16.62 -17.42
CA MET A 1 11.60 -15.21 -17.00
C MET A 1 11.46 -15.16 -15.47
N LEU A 2 12.16 -14.27 -14.77
CA LEU A 2 12.21 -14.27 -13.28
C LEU A 2 10.95 -13.64 -12.65
N PHE A 3 10.28 -12.71 -13.34
CA PHE A 3 9.09 -12.00 -12.86
C PHE A 3 7.82 -12.41 -13.60
N SER A 4 6.74 -12.66 -12.86
CA SER A 4 5.38 -12.83 -13.41
C SER A 4 4.61 -11.52 -13.31
N GLU A 5 3.89 -11.20 -14.37
CA GLU A 5 2.93 -10.09 -14.36
C GLU A 5 1.63 -10.54 -13.67
N LYS A 6 1.10 -9.69 -12.79
CA LYS A 6 -0.19 -9.84 -12.12
C LYS A 6 -0.95 -8.51 -12.16
N GLN A 7 -2.25 -8.58 -11.92
CA GLN A 7 -3.14 -7.43 -11.79
C GLN A 7 -3.73 -7.41 -10.39
N GLN A 8 -4.13 -6.23 -9.93
CA GLN A 8 -4.92 -6.11 -8.71
C GLN A 8 -6.26 -6.85 -8.86
N PRO A 9 -6.90 -7.26 -7.75
CA PRO A 9 -8.18 -7.96 -7.81
C PRO A 9 -9.29 -7.18 -8.54
N PHE A 10 -9.29 -5.85 -8.39
CA PHE A 10 -10.15 -4.89 -9.07
C PHE A 10 -9.48 -3.50 -9.06
N TRP A 11 -10.04 -2.54 -9.79
CA TRP A 11 -9.59 -1.15 -9.82
C TRP A 11 -10.07 -0.37 -8.59
N PHE A 12 -9.14 0.05 -7.72
CA PHE A 12 -9.41 1.07 -6.71
C PHE A 12 -8.84 2.42 -7.15
N SER A 13 -9.69 3.46 -7.15
CA SER A 13 -9.33 4.83 -7.53
C SER A 13 -9.10 5.70 -6.30
N HIS A 14 -7.84 6.06 -6.01
CA HIS A 14 -7.52 7.05 -4.98
C HIS A 14 -8.08 8.44 -5.33
N VAL A 15 -8.03 8.82 -6.61
CA VAL A 15 -8.56 10.10 -7.13
C VAL A 15 -10.03 10.27 -6.74
N SER A 16 -10.84 9.22 -6.88
CA SER A 16 -12.26 9.28 -6.53
C SER A 16 -12.48 9.53 -5.03
N HIS A 17 -11.66 8.93 -4.17
CA HIS A 17 -11.81 9.09 -2.72
C HIS A 17 -11.24 10.42 -2.22
N VAL A 18 -10.08 10.84 -2.75
CA VAL A 18 -9.41 12.07 -2.33
C VAL A 18 -10.06 13.31 -2.96
N GLU A 19 -10.19 13.36 -4.30
CA GLU A 19 -10.66 14.57 -4.98
C GLU A 19 -12.19 14.70 -5.01
N VAL A 20 -12.92 13.59 -5.20
CA VAL A 20 -14.38 13.65 -5.38
C VAL A 20 -15.12 13.57 -4.04
N VAL A 21 -14.72 12.64 -3.16
CA VAL A 21 -15.32 12.50 -1.83
C VAL A 21 -14.70 13.47 -0.82
N GLY A 22 -13.43 13.87 -1.00
CA GLY A 22 -12.74 14.82 -0.11
C GLY A 22 -12.11 14.16 1.11
N MET A 23 -11.71 12.89 1.01
CA MET A 23 -11.03 12.16 2.08
C MET A 23 -9.52 12.47 2.09
N ASP A 24 -8.94 12.48 3.28
CA ASP A 24 -7.49 12.60 3.47
C ASP A 24 -6.82 11.23 3.50
N CYS A 25 -5.51 11.17 3.22
CA CYS A 25 -4.73 9.93 3.28
C CYS A 25 -4.87 9.19 4.63
N TYR A 26 -4.97 9.95 5.72
CA TYR A 26 -5.07 9.43 7.08
C TYR A 26 -6.46 8.91 7.46
N ASP A 27 -7.49 9.13 6.63
CA ASP A 27 -8.81 8.54 6.88
C ASP A 27 -8.79 7.01 6.67
N CYS A 28 -7.87 6.54 5.83
CA CYS A 28 -7.69 5.12 5.50
C CYS A 28 -6.35 4.57 6.02
N HIS A 29 -5.29 5.38 5.97
CA HIS A 29 -3.93 4.99 6.29
C HIS A 29 -3.41 5.72 7.53
N TYR A 30 -3.70 5.20 8.71
CA TYR A 30 -3.49 5.88 9.98
C TYR A 30 -2.50 5.15 10.90
N TYR A 31 -2.10 5.84 11.96
CA TYR A 31 -1.32 5.26 13.05
C TYR A 31 -2.24 4.83 14.19
N HIS A 32 -2.01 3.64 14.72
CA HIS A 32 -2.61 3.20 15.97
C HIS A 32 -1.98 3.94 17.16
N GLU A 33 -2.62 3.87 18.34
CA GLU A 33 -2.15 4.53 19.56
C GLU A 33 -0.73 4.09 19.99
N ASP A 34 -0.31 2.89 19.61
CA ASP A 34 1.02 2.34 19.89
C ASP A 34 2.09 2.73 18.86
N GLY A 35 1.73 3.54 17.85
CA GLY A 35 2.61 4.01 16.78
C GLY A 35 2.81 3.01 15.63
N SER A 36 2.13 1.87 15.64
CA SER A 36 2.06 0.99 14.46
C SER A 36 1.19 1.61 13.37
N PHE A 37 1.47 1.29 12.11
CA PHE A 37 0.75 1.83 10.96
C PHE A 37 -0.28 0.81 10.47
N SER A 38 -1.51 1.26 10.20
CA SER A 38 -2.62 0.38 9.79
C SER A 38 -2.32 -0.36 8.49
N GLY A 39 -1.54 0.27 7.60
CA GLY A 39 -1.19 -0.31 6.31
C GLY A 39 -2.34 -0.13 5.31
N ILE A 40 -2.71 -1.20 4.62
CA ILE A 40 -3.84 -1.16 3.67
C ILE A 40 -5.14 -1.36 4.46
N PRO A 41 -6.19 -0.56 4.19
CA PRO A 41 -7.48 -0.69 4.86
C PRO A 41 -8.06 -2.08 4.72
N THR A 42 -8.72 -2.51 5.77
CA THR A 42 -9.51 -3.74 5.81
C THR A 42 -10.79 -3.58 4.99
N THR A 43 -11.35 -4.71 4.60
CA THR A 43 -12.64 -4.74 3.89
C THR A 43 -13.77 -4.20 4.77
N GLU A 44 -13.67 -4.36 6.09
CA GLU A 44 -14.60 -3.81 7.07
C GLU A 44 -14.58 -2.27 7.10
N GLU A 45 -13.40 -1.64 7.02
CA GLU A 45 -13.30 -0.17 6.96
C GLU A 45 -13.95 0.37 5.68
N CYS A 46 -13.73 -0.30 4.55
CA CYS A 46 -14.36 0.06 3.28
C CYS A 46 -15.89 -0.15 3.30
N SER A 47 -16.37 -1.19 3.99
CA SER A 47 -17.80 -1.51 4.04
C SER A 47 -18.60 -0.49 4.84
N ALA A 48 -17.97 0.35 5.67
CA ALA A 48 -18.65 1.46 6.35
C ALA A 48 -19.41 2.39 5.38
N CYS A 49 -18.91 2.55 4.14
CA CYS A 49 -19.60 3.26 3.07
C CYS A 49 -20.16 2.29 2.02
N HIS A 50 -19.42 1.24 1.65
CA HIS A 50 -19.76 0.31 0.57
C HIS A 50 -20.39 -0.99 1.08
N MET A 51 -21.39 -0.92 1.99
CA MET A 51 -22.13 -2.13 2.43
C MET A 51 -22.91 -2.79 1.29
N ASP A 52 -23.32 -1.98 0.30
CA ASP A 52 -23.99 -2.39 -0.92
C ASP A 52 -23.38 -1.59 -2.09
N VAL A 53 -23.61 -2.07 -3.32
CA VAL A 53 -23.17 -1.39 -4.55
C VAL A 53 -23.85 -0.01 -4.64
N MET A 54 -23.05 1.06 -4.65
CA MET A 54 -23.54 2.44 -4.69
C MET A 54 -23.60 2.99 -6.11
N PHE A 55 -22.67 2.59 -6.97
CA PHE A 55 -22.55 3.03 -8.35
C PHE A 55 -22.58 1.82 -9.30
N ASP A 56 -23.01 2.02 -10.54
CA ASP A 56 -22.98 0.97 -11.59
C ASP A 56 -21.56 0.82 -12.17
N ASP A 57 -20.56 0.77 -11.27
CA ASP A 57 -19.16 0.59 -11.59
C ASP A 57 -18.78 -0.90 -11.49
N PRO A 58 -18.21 -1.51 -12.54
CA PRO A 58 -17.87 -2.93 -12.53
C PRO A 58 -16.89 -3.34 -11.43
N ASP A 59 -15.95 -2.48 -11.05
CA ASP A 59 -14.94 -2.78 -10.04
C ASP A 59 -15.52 -2.67 -8.62
N GLU A 60 -16.41 -1.71 -8.37
CA GLU A 60 -17.20 -1.65 -7.13
C GLU A 60 -18.11 -2.89 -6.98
N ILE A 61 -18.78 -3.32 -8.05
CA ILE A 61 -19.61 -4.53 -8.03
C ILE A 61 -18.76 -5.75 -7.63
N VAL A 62 -17.58 -5.92 -8.23
CA VAL A 62 -16.65 -7.00 -7.87
C VAL A 62 -16.24 -6.88 -6.40
N PHE A 63 -15.92 -5.68 -5.92
CA PHE A 63 -15.54 -5.44 -4.54
C PHE A 63 -16.65 -5.88 -3.56
N VAL A 64 -17.86 -5.35 -3.75
CA VAL A 64 -18.97 -5.59 -2.83
C VAL A 64 -19.41 -7.06 -2.87
N GLU A 65 -19.65 -7.61 -4.06
CA GLU A 65 -20.19 -8.97 -4.20
C GLU A 65 -19.21 -10.06 -3.74
N GLN A 66 -17.91 -9.89 -4.00
CA GLN A 66 -16.92 -10.95 -3.75
C GLN A 66 -16.18 -10.81 -2.42
N TYR A 67 -16.13 -9.62 -1.83
CA TYR A 67 -15.35 -9.33 -0.63
C TYR A 67 -16.21 -8.84 0.53
N VAL A 68 -17.06 -7.81 0.31
CA VAL A 68 -17.89 -7.26 1.39
C VAL A 68 -18.95 -8.26 1.84
N TRP A 69 -19.82 -8.74 0.94
CA TRP A 69 -20.90 -9.68 1.28
C TRP A 69 -20.41 -11.05 1.72
N GLU A 70 -19.22 -11.42 1.26
CA GLU A 70 -18.56 -12.68 1.59
C GLU A 70 -17.68 -12.60 2.84
N GLU A 71 -17.58 -11.41 3.46
CA GLU A 71 -16.75 -11.12 4.63
C GLU A 71 -15.28 -11.56 4.45
N LYS A 72 -14.71 -11.31 3.26
CA LYS A 72 -13.34 -11.69 2.89
C LYS A 72 -12.47 -10.47 2.68
N GLU A 73 -11.24 -10.55 3.18
CA GLU A 73 -10.24 -9.53 2.88
C GLU A 73 -9.81 -9.55 1.41
N VAL A 74 -9.70 -8.35 0.84
CA VAL A 74 -9.16 -8.18 -0.51
C VAL A 74 -7.68 -8.55 -0.52
N PRO A 75 -7.25 -9.50 -1.38
CA PRO A 75 -5.86 -9.95 -1.44
C PRO A 75 -5.01 -8.97 -2.27
N TRP A 76 -4.84 -7.75 -1.76
CA TRP A 76 -4.10 -6.68 -2.41
C TRP A 76 -2.66 -7.08 -2.74
N LEU A 77 -2.19 -6.71 -3.93
CA LEU A 77 -0.79 -6.85 -4.32
C LEU A 77 -0.01 -5.62 -3.88
N ILE A 78 0.91 -5.80 -2.93
CA ILE A 78 1.62 -4.70 -2.27
C ILE A 78 2.96 -4.41 -2.97
N TYR A 79 3.08 -3.26 -3.61
CA TYR A 79 4.30 -2.87 -4.34
C TYR A 79 5.52 -2.70 -3.43
N GLN A 80 5.34 -2.06 -2.28
CA GLN A 80 6.44 -1.69 -1.38
C GLN A 80 6.63 -2.64 -0.17
N LYS A 81 6.16 -3.89 -0.25
CA LYS A 81 6.35 -4.87 0.83
C LYS A 81 7.83 -5.20 1.03
N GLN A 82 8.38 -4.82 2.19
CA GLN A 82 9.75 -5.16 2.58
C GLN A 82 9.91 -6.64 2.95
N PRO A 83 11.14 -7.19 2.86
CA PRO A 83 11.41 -8.55 3.30
C PRO A 83 11.14 -8.80 4.79
N ASP A 84 10.78 -10.03 5.15
CA ASP A 84 10.40 -10.40 6.53
C ASP A 84 11.50 -10.13 7.58
N ASN A 85 12.77 -10.08 7.16
CA ASN A 85 13.91 -9.75 8.01
C ASN A 85 14.24 -8.24 8.04
N VAL A 86 13.34 -7.40 7.52
CA VAL A 86 13.45 -5.94 7.52
C VAL A 86 12.31 -5.37 8.35
N TYR A 87 12.68 -4.65 9.40
CA TYR A 87 11.79 -3.81 10.17
C TYR A 87 11.80 -2.39 9.60
N PHE A 88 10.62 -1.88 9.28
CA PHE A 88 10.39 -0.51 8.85
C PHE A 88 9.30 0.13 9.71
N SER A 89 9.52 1.38 10.12
CA SER A 89 8.60 2.12 11.00
C SER A 89 8.14 3.38 10.30
N HIS A 90 6.85 3.45 9.94
CA HIS A 90 6.28 4.63 9.27
C HIS A 90 6.34 5.87 10.16
N ILE A 91 6.08 5.74 11.47
CA ILE A 91 6.12 6.87 12.41
C ILE A 91 7.52 7.50 12.52
N ALA A 92 8.58 6.69 12.39
CA ALA A 92 9.95 7.20 12.34
C ALA A 92 10.27 7.99 11.06
N HIS A 93 9.42 7.88 10.04
CA HIS A 93 9.56 8.53 8.73
C HIS A 93 8.40 9.48 8.40
N GLU A 94 7.52 9.81 9.35
CA GLU A 94 6.31 10.62 9.11
C GLU A 94 6.59 12.01 8.54
N MET A 95 7.79 12.53 8.79
CA MET A 95 8.24 13.85 8.36
C MET A 95 8.55 13.95 6.87
N TYR A 96 8.52 12.83 6.14
CA TYR A 96 8.73 12.77 4.70
C TYR A 96 7.40 12.58 3.97
N ASP A 97 7.26 13.22 2.81
CA ASP A 97 6.10 13.02 1.95
C ASP A 97 6.02 11.56 1.50
N CYS A 98 4.79 11.01 1.46
CA CYS A 98 4.55 9.61 1.07
C CYS A 98 5.16 9.27 -0.29
N THR A 99 5.14 10.22 -1.23
CA THR A 99 5.67 10.10 -2.60
C THR A 99 7.19 9.97 -2.67
N THR A 100 7.90 10.20 -1.55
CA THR A 100 9.34 9.92 -1.43
C THR A 100 9.63 8.42 -1.54
N CYS A 101 8.72 7.58 -1.03
CA CYS A 101 8.90 6.13 -0.95
C CYS A 101 7.85 5.36 -1.76
N HIS A 102 6.63 5.88 -1.85
CA HIS A 102 5.52 5.27 -2.57
C HIS A 102 5.32 5.95 -3.93
N PRO A 103 4.78 5.23 -4.93
CA PRO A 103 4.27 5.88 -6.13
C PRO A 103 3.27 6.97 -5.75
N ASP A 104 3.22 8.03 -6.56
CA ASP A 104 2.15 9.01 -6.47
C ASP A 104 0.82 8.33 -6.84
N VAL A 105 0.04 8.01 -5.81
CA VAL A 105 -1.27 7.36 -5.94
C VAL A 105 -2.41 8.36 -5.94
N GLU A 106 -2.20 9.56 -5.41
CA GLU A 106 -3.22 10.60 -5.27
C GLU A 106 -3.80 10.95 -6.65
N THR A 107 -2.93 11.07 -7.64
CA THR A 107 -3.28 11.43 -9.03
C THR A 107 -3.30 10.24 -9.99
N ALA A 108 -3.19 9.01 -9.49
CA ALA A 108 -3.08 7.82 -10.32
C ALA A 108 -4.41 7.42 -10.97
N GLU A 109 -4.54 7.64 -12.29
CA GLU A 109 -5.67 7.16 -13.09
C GLU A 109 -5.63 5.65 -13.37
N SER A 110 -4.45 5.02 -13.24
CA SER A 110 -4.26 3.58 -13.44
C SER A 110 -3.12 3.01 -12.58
N TRP A 111 -3.19 1.72 -12.24
CA TRP A 111 -2.24 1.02 -11.36
C TRP A 111 -1.14 0.52 -12.28
N PRO A 112 0.15 0.73 -11.93
CA PRO A 112 1.23 0.09 -12.65
C PRO A 112 1.06 -1.43 -12.55
N LYS A 113 1.38 -2.15 -13.63
CA LYS A 113 1.35 -3.61 -13.64
C LYS A 113 2.21 -4.17 -12.51
N TYR A 114 1.67 -5.12 -11.73
CA TYR A 114 2.41 -5.73 -10.64
C TYR A 114 3.35 -6.82 -11.17
N TYR A 115 4.64 -6.69 -10.90
CA TYR A 115 5.65 -7.68 -11.31
C TYR A 115 6.16 -8.44 -10.09
N GLU A 116 5.70 -9.68 -9.91
CA GLU A 116 6.10 -10.53 -8.80
C GLU A 116 7.33 -11.37 -9.15
N ASN A 117 8.35 -11.36 -8.29
CA ASN A 117 9.45 -12.31 -8.40
C ASN A 117 8.97 -13.73 -8.12
N ARG A 118 9.17 -14.66 -9.06
CA ARG A 118 8.69 -16.04 -8.94
C ARG A 118 9.29 -16.81 -7.76
N LEU A 119 10.50 -16.46 -7.33
CA LEU A 119 11.23 -17.11 -6.23
C LEU A 119 10.90 -16.46 -4.88
N THR A 120 11.05 -15.14 -4.79
CA THR A 120 10.96 -14.43 -3.51
C THR A 120 9.58 -13.89 -3.19
N LYS A 121 8.67 -13.85 -4.18
CA LYS A 121 7.31 -13.28 -4.08
C LYS A 121 7.24 -11.78 -3.85
N TYR A 122 8.36 -11.08 -3.70
CA TYR A 122 8.39 -9.63 -3.62
C TYR A 122 8.15 -8.98 -4.98
N SER A 123 7.59 -7.77 -4.94
CA SER A 123 7.47 -6.93 -6.12
C SER A 123 8.86 -6.57 -6.67
N ARG A 124 8.94 -6.37 -7.97
CA ARG A 124 10.11 -5.75 -8.61
C ARG A 124 10.40 -4.39 -7.99
N ASP A 125 9.34 -3.64 -7.72
CA ASP A 125 9.38 -2.23 -7.35
C ASP A 125 9.57 -2.02 -5.83
N THR A 126 9.60 -3.10 -5.03
CA THR A 126 9.97 -3.04 -3.61
C THR A 126 11.31 -2.34 -3.43
N MET A 127 11.34 -1.29 -2.60
CA MET A 127 12.56 -0.55 -2.26
C MET A 127 13.69 -1.48 -1.83
N LYS A 128 14.88 -1.23 -2.36
CA LYS A 128 16.09 -2.00 -2.06
C LYS A 128 16.86 -1.35 -0.91
N MET A 129 17.67 -2.16 -0.23
CA MET A 129 18.55 -1.73 0.86
C MET A 129 19.34 -0.45 0.54
N TRP A 130 19.92 -0.37 -0.66
CA TRP A 130 20.74 0.78 -1.08
C TRP A 130 19.94 2.09 -1.15
N GLU A 131 18.63 2.04 -1.39
CA GLU A 131 17.77 3.23 -1.45
C GLU A 131 17.59 3.81 -0.05
N CYS A 132 17.32 2.94 0.94
CA CYS A 132 17.27 3.30 2.35
C CYS A 132 18.64 3.83 2.84
N GLU A 133 19.71 3.08 2.54
CA GLU A 133 21.06 3.44 2.97
C GLU A 133 21.52 4.80 2.45
N ARG A 134 21.18 5.11 1.19
CA ARG A 134 21.49 6.41 0.58
C ARG A 134 20.77 7.54 1.33
N CYS A 135 19.46 7.43 1.54
CA CYS A 135 18.69 8.46 2.25
C CYS A 135 19.18 8.63 3.69
N HIS A 136 19.47 7.53 4.39
CA HIS A 136 20.03 7.58 5.74
C HIS A 136 21.39 8.28 5.77
N ALA A 137 22.26 8.03 4.79
CA ALA A 137 23.55 8.71 4.70
C ALA A 137 23.41 10.21 4.45
N GLU A 138 22.43 10.63 3.63
CA GLU A 138 22.14 12.04 3.33
C GLU A 138 21.54 12.78 4.54
N THR A 139 20.80 12.07 5.40
CA THR A 139 20.11 12.64 6.57
C THR A 139 20.91 12.50 7.88
N GLY A 140 22.06 11.83 7.85
CA GLY A 140 22.90 11.58 9.02
C GLY A 140 22.41 10.44 9.92
N THR A 141 21.51 9.59 9.43
CA THR A 141 21.00 8.40 10.11
C THR A 141 21.96 7.22 9.97
N SER A 142 22.01 6.34 10.97
CA SER A 142 22.90 5.18 10.95
C SER A 142 22.43 4.11 9.94
N ASN A 143 23.39 3.54 9.21
CA ASN A 143 23.22 2.36 8.36
C ASN A 143 23.71 1.07 9.03
N ALA A 144 23.80 1.05 10.36
CA ALA A 144 24.16 -0.17 11.07
C ALA A 144 23.07 -1.24 10.86
N CYS A 145 23.46 -2.50 10.65
CA CYS A 145 22.53 -3.57 10.25
C CYS A 145 21.31 -3.69 11.18
N TYR A 146 21.49 -3.51 12.48
CA TYR A 146 20.43 -3.66 13.50
C TYR A 146 19.38 -2.53 13.49
N VAL A 147 19.62 -1.46 12.71
CA VAL A 147 18.65 -0.37 12.52
C VAL A 147 17.47 -0.88 11.70
N CYS A 148 17.75 -1.63 10.63
CA CYS A 148 16.73 -2.12 9.70
C CYS A 148 16.44 -3.62 9.87
N HIS A 149 17.38 -4.44 10.36
CA HIS A 149 17.19 -5.88 10.45
C HIS A 149 16.90 -6.33 11.88
N LYS A 150 15.87 -7.17 12.03
CA LYS A 150 15.42 -7.80 13.27
C LYS A 150 15.24 -9.30 13.09
#